data_AF-A0A7C7IB12-F1
#
_entry.id   AF-A0A7C7IB12-F1
#
_cell.length_a   1.000
_cell.length_b   1.000
_cell.length_c   1.000
_cell.angle_alpha   90.00
_cell.angle_beta   90.00
_cell.angle_gamma   90.00
#
_symmetry.space_group_name_H-M   'P 1'
#
loop_
_entity.id
_entity.type
_entity.pdbx_description
1 polymer ?
#
loop_
_entity_poly.entity_id
_entity_poly.type
_entity_poly.pdbx_seq_one_letter_code
_entity_poly.pdbx_strand_id
1 'polypeptide(L)'
;MFIKVEPADFFMFRVIMTFDLEYPDSEDQDVRDYLTEHELEPRYTNQGEFEDRQCEFMQFGGCYLGNHLQNISQIQRVAVEVELLTAEIRVHLNISPDAATPLAEDQQTAIAQLIKDFHQDSSFQTNENGELIVVLDGDAVRAAANQLASVSSDD
;
A
#
# COMPACT_ATOMS: atom_id res chain seq x y z
N MET A 1 -3.33 -2.78 6.87
CA MET A 1 -3.19 -3.91 7.82
C MET A 1 -2.02 -3.66 8.77
N PHE A 2 -2.04 -4.22 9.99
CA PHE A 2 -0.83 -4.32 10.82
C PHE A 2 -0.42 -5.77 11.12
N ILE A 3 0.89 -6.02 11.14
CA ILE A 3 1.47 -7.32 11.47
C ILE A 3 2.15 -7.26 12.82
N LYS A 4 1.70 -8.09 13.75
CA LYS A 4 2.34 -8.28 15.06
C LYS A 4 3.03 -9.64 15.11
N VAL A 5 4.32 -9.64 15.44
CA VAL A 5 5.08 -10.87 15.69
C VAL A 5 5.32 -11.01 17.18
N GLU A 6 4.84 -12.10 17.77
CA GLU A 6 4.96 -12.35 19.21
C GLU A 6 5.67 -13.69 19.47
N PRO A 7 6.49 -13.77 20.54
CA PRO A 7 7.05 -15.05 20.95
C PRO A 7 5.93 -16.01 21.38
N ALA A 8 6.08 -17.28 21.01
CA ALA A 8 5.30 -18.41 21.48
C ALA A 8 6.23 -19.37 22.25
N ASP A 9 5.67 -20.40 22.89
CA ASP A 9 6.46 -21.38 23.64
C ASP A 9 7.53 -22.06 22.76
N PHE A 10 8.74 -22.24 23.31
CA PHE A 10 9.88 -22.94 22.68
C PHE A 10 10.25 -22.51 21.25
N PHE A 11 11.00 -21.41 21.10
CA PHE A 11 11.60 -20.95 19.81
C PHE A 11 10.61 -20.72 18.66
N MET A 12 9.30 -20.79 18.91
CA MET A 12 8.26 -20.48 17.96
C MET A 12 7.84 -19.03 18.12
N PHE A 13 7.45 -18.40 17.03
CA PHE A 13 6.76 -17.12 17.04
C PHE A 13 5.39 -17.30 16.42
N ARG A 14 4.42 -16.52 16.86
CA ARG A 14 3.12 -16.38 16.21
C ARG A 14 3.09 -15.05 15.47
N VAL A 15 2.43 -15.06 14.33
CA VAL A 15 2.18 -13.87 13.53
C VAL A 15 0.69 -13.60 13.60
N ILE A 16 0.32 -12.37 13.95
CA ILE A 16 -1.06 -11.91 13.99
C ILE A 16 -1.17 -10.79 12.96
N MET A 17 -1.96 -11.03 11.91
CA MET A 17 -2.35 -10.01 10.94
C MET A 17 -3.69 -9.45 11.38
N THR A 18 -3.79 -8.13 11.40
CA THR A 18 -5.03 -7.45 11.80
C THR A 18 -5.49 -6.53 10.69
N PHE A 19 -6.75 -6.71 10.31
CA PHE A 19 -7.42 -5.99 9.24
C PHE A 19 -8.55 -5.16 9.84
N ASP A 20 -8.58 -3.87 9.53
CA ASP A 20 -9.68 -2.99 9.90
C ASP A 20 -10.90 -3.32 9.02
N LEU A 21 -12.05 -3.58 9.64
CA LEU A 21 -13.27 -3.94 8.92
C LEU A 21 -14.09 -2.72 8.47
N GLU A 22 -13.86 -1.56 9.09
CA GLU A 22 -14.57 -0.32 8.80
C GLU A 22 -13.80 0.55 7.82
N TYR A 23 -12.48 0.61 8.00
CA TYR A 23 -11.56 1.38 7.17
C TYR A 23 -10.37 0.51 6.72
N PRO A 24 -10.59 -0.43 5.80
CA PRO A 24 -9.51 -1.27 5.27
C PRO A 24 -8.39 -0.41 4.68
N ASP A 25 -7.15 -0.78 4.95
CA ASP A 25 -5.99 -0.13 4.32
C ASP A 25 -5.85 -0.59 2.85
N SER A 26 -5.09 0.16 2.05
CA SER A 26 -5.03 -0.04 0.61
C SER A 26 -4.45 -1.41 0.22
N GLU A 27 -3.58 -2.00 1.04
CA GLU A 27 -3.00 -3.32 0.79
C GLU A 27 -3.89 -4.50 1.20
N ASP A 28 -4.97 -4.26 1.96
CA ASP A 28 -5.67 -5.32 2.69
C ASP A 28 -6.18 -6.43 1.75
N GLN A 29 -6.71 -6.04 0.59
CA GLN A 29 -7.20 -6.99 -0.41
C GLN A 29 -6.06 -7.77 -1.07
N ASP A 30 -4.96 -7.10 -1.44
CA ASP A 30 -3.80 -7.74 -2.08
C ASP A 30 -3.16 -8.77 -1.15
N VAL A 31 -3.10 -8.49 0.15
CA VAL A 31 -2.62 -9.46 1.15
C VAL A 31 -3.58 -10.66 1.24
N ARG A 32 -4.90 -10.43 1.25
CA ARG A 32 -5.89 -11.53 1.29
C ARG A 32 -5.83 -12.40 0.03
N ASP A 33 -5.66 -11.79 -1.13
CA ASP A 33 -5.52 -12.48 -2.40
C ASP A 33 -4.22 -13.29 -2.42
N TYR A 34 -3.11 -12.72 -1.92
CA TYR A 34 -1.84 -13.43 -1.77
C TYR A 34 -1.97 -14.66 -0.87
N LEU A 35 -2.61 -14.52 0.30
CA LEU A 35 -2.85 -15.63 1.21
C LEU A 35 -3.70 -16.73 0.54
N THR A 36 -4.73 -16.33 -0.20
CA THR A 36 -5.63 -17.26 -0.92
C THR A 36 -4.88 -18.00 -2.04
N GLU A 37 -4.13 -17.29 -2.88
CA GLU A 37 -3.37 -17.85 -4.00
C GLU A 37 -2.32 -18.88 -3.53
N HIS A 38 -1.73 -18.65 -2.37
CA HIS A 38 -0.69 -19.51 -1.80
C HIS A 38 -1.23 -20.54 -0.79
N GLU A 39 -2.56 -20.68 -0.69
CA GLU A 39 -3.23 -21.63 0.21
C GLU A 39 -2.79 -21.47 1.69
N LEU A 40 -2.56 -20.21 2.11
CA LEU A 40 -2.11 -19.86 3.44
C LEU A 40 -3.32 -19.64 4.36
N GLU A 41 -3.71 -20.68 5.08
CA GLU A 41 -4.85 -20.62 5.99
C GLU A 41 -4.43 -20.22 7.41
N PRO A 42 -5.13 -19.25 8.05
CA PRO A 42 -4.87 -18.92 9.43
C PRO A 42 -5.26 -20.08 10.35
N ARG A 43 -4.48 -20.28 11.40
CA ARG A 43 -4.80 -21.25 12.45
C ARG A 43 -6.03 -20.83 13.24
N TYR A 44 -6.19 -19.54 13.46
CA TYR A 44 -7.34 -18.95 14.13
C TYR A 44 -7.73 -17.65 13.42
N THR A 45 -9.03 -17.46 13.27
CA THR A 45 -9.63 -16.20 12.85
C THR A 45 -10.63 -15.77 13.90
N ASN A 46 -10.56 -14.51 14.33
CA ASN A 46 -11.54 -13.93 15.23
C ASN A 46 -11.78 -12.46 14.88
N GLN A 47 -12.92 -11.92 15.27
CA GLN A 47 -13.19 -10.50 15.20
C GLN A 47 -13.20 -9.90 16.61
N GLY A 48 -12.91 -8.61 16.70
CA GLY A 48 -12.91 -7.90 17.97
C GLY A 48 -12.50 -6.45 17.80
N GLU A 49 -12.50 -5.72 18.91
CA GLU A 49 -12.15 -4.31 18.92
C GLU A 49 -10.65 -4.12 19.16
N PHE A 50 -10.02 -3.25 18.36
CA PHE A 50 -8.65 -2.78 18.55
C PHE A 50 -8.57 -1.29 18.24
N GLU A 51 -8.07 -0.50 19.20
CA GLU A 51 -7.96 0.97 19.07
C GLU A 51 -9.28 1.65 18.64
N ASP A 52 -10.39 1.26 19.27
CA ASP A 52 -11.76 1.72 18.98
C ASP A 52 -12.29 1.35 17.58
N ARG A 53 -11.66 0.39 16.89
CA ARG A 53 -12.08 -0.09 15.56
C ARG A 53 -12.44 -1.56 15.58
N GLN A 54 -13.43 -1.95 14.77
CA GLN A 54 -13.73 -3.37 14.56
C GLN A 54 -12.70 -3.97 13.60
N CYS A 55 -12.02 -5.01 14.04
CA CYS A 55 -10.98 -5.67 13.28
C CYS A 55 -11.20 -7.17 13.17
N GLU A 56 -10.70 -7.75 12.09
CA GLU A 56 -10.46 -9.19 11.96
C GLU A 56 -8.99 -9.49 12.27
N PHE A 57 -8.76 -10.48 13.12
CA PHE A 57 -7.45 -10.98 13.49
C PHE A 57 -7.26 -12.36 12.88
N MET A 58 -6.19 -12.53 12.12
CA MET A 58 -5.75 -13.80 11.58
C MET A 58 -4.42 -14.22 12.21
N GLN A 59 -4.41 -15.38 12.86
CA GLN A 59 -3.23 -15.89 13.54
C GLN A 59 -2.57 -17.03 12.76
N PHE A 60 -1.27 -16.92 12.54
CA PHE A 60 -0.43 -17.90 11.86
C PHE A 60 0.74 -18.36 12.74
N GLY A 61 1.28 -19.54 12.42
CA GLY A 61 2.58 -19.96 12.92
C GLY A 61 3.70 -19.24 12.17
N GLY A 62 4.72 -18.77 12.89
CA GLY A 62 5.85 -18.07 12.29
C GLY A 62 6.63 -18.88 11.25
N CYS A 63 6.94 -20.14 11.59
CA CYS A 63 7.58 -21.05 10.64
C CYS A 63 6.68 -21.43 9.47
N TYR A 64 5.35 -21.35 9.64
CA TYR A 64 4.39 -21.64 8.57
C TYR A 64 4.42 -20.52 7.51
N LEU A 65 4.50 -19.25 7.93
CA LEU A 65 4.63 -18.15 6.98
C LEU A 65 6.04 -18.06 6.39
N GLY A 66 7.12 -18.28 7.16
CA GLY A 66 8.49 -18.28 6.62
C GLY A 66 8.77 -17.10 5.70
N ASN A 67 9.18 -17.36 4.45
CA ASN A 67 9.46 -16.34 3.44
C ASN A 67 8.23 -15.56 2.96
N HIS A 68 7.00 -16.06 3.17
CA HIS A 68 5.77 -15.34 2.84
C HIS A 68 5.68 -14.02 3.61
N LEU A 69 6.26 -13.91 4.81
CA LEU A 69 6.32 -12.65 5.54
C LEU A 69 7.05 -11.56 4.77
N GLN A 70 8.11 -11.91 4.03
CA GLN A 70 8.85 -10.95 3.21
C GLN A 70 8.00 -10.48 2.02
N ASN A 71 7.28 -11.39 1.37
CA ASN A 71 6.39 -11.04 0.26
C ASN A 71 5.22 -10.17 0.72
N ILE A 72 4.60 -10.50 1.86
CA ILE A 72 3.53 -9.70 2.45
C ILE A 72 4.06 -8.32 2.85
N SER A 73 5.25 -8.24 3.45
CA SER A 73 5.90 -6.95 3.75
C SER A 73 6.16 -6.13 2.48
N GLN A 74 6.49 -6.79 1.36
CA GLN A 74 6.65 -6.12 0.07
C GLN A 74 5.32 -5.58 -0.46
N ILE A 75 4.21 -6.29 -0.28
CA ILE A 75 2.87 -5.81 -0.64
C ILE A 75 2.55 -4.54 0.16
N GLN A 76 2.74 -4.54 1.48
CA GLN A 76 2.53 -3.34 2.32
C GLN A 76 3.41 -2.17 1.88
N ARG A 77 4.68 -2.46 1.55
CA ARG A 77 5.62 -1.44 1.08
C ARG A 77 5.16 -0.81 -0.24
N VAL A 78 4.74 -1.62 -1.21
CA VAL A 78 4.24 -1.13 -2.51
C VAL A 78 2.99 -0.27 -2.32
N ALA A 79 2.08 -0.65 -1.44
CA ALA A 79 0.90 0.14 -1.11
C ALA A 79 1.27 1.54 -0.58
N VAL A 80 2.18 1.61 0.40
CA VAL A 80 2.70 2.88 0.93
C VAL A 80 3.41 3.70 -0.16
N GLU A 81 4.22 3.06 -1.00
CA GLU A 81 4.90 3.71 -2.12
C GLU A 81 3.91 4.34 -3.11
N VAL A 82 2.82 3.64 -3.44
CA VAL A 82 1.74 4.14 -4.30
C VAL A 82 0.99 5.31 -3.66
N GLU A 83 0.69 5.23 -2.36
CA GLU A 83 0.03 6.32 -1.63
C GLU A 83 0.89 7.59 -1.61
N LEU A 84 2.18 7.46 -1.29
CA LEU A 84 3.12 8.58 -1.28
C LEU A 84 3.29 9.18 -2.67
N LEU A 85 3.42 8.35 -3.72
CA LEU A 85 3.49 8.82 -5.11
C LEU A 85 2.23 9.55 -5.51
N THR A 86 1.06 9.02 -5.15
CA THR A 86 -0.24 9.65 -5.43
C THR A 86 -0.30 11.04 -4.83
N ALA A 87 0.07 11.18 -3.56
CA ALA A 87 0.08 12.46 -2.87
C ALA A 87 1.03 13.46 -3.55
N GLU A 88 2.27 13.06 -3.84
CA GLU A 88 3.26 13.96 -4.44
C GLU A 88 2.91 14.36 -5.88
N ILE A 89 2.43 13.42 -6.70
CA ILE A 89 1.95 13.70 -8.05
C ILE A 89 0.81 14.72 -8.00
N ARG A 90 -0.16 14.55 -7.10
CA ARG A 90 -1.26 15.52 -6.93
C ARG A 90 -0.73 16.90 -6.57
N VAL A 91 0.25 17.01 -5.67
CA VAL A 91 0.91 18.28 -5.34
C VAL A 91 1.50 18.95 -6.59
N HIS A 92 2.27 18.22 -7.40
CA HIS A 92 2.88 18.78 -8.62
C HIS A 92 1.86 19.20 -9.69
N LEU A 93 0.68 18.59 -9.68
CA LEU A 93 -0.45 18.93 -10.56
C LEU A 93 -1.38 20.01 -9.98
N ASN A 94 -1.04 20.59 -8.82
CA ASN A 94 -1.87 21.56 -8.09
C ASN A 94 -3.27 21.01 -7.71
N ILE A 95 -3.32 19.72 -7.40
CA ILE A 95 -4.48 19.01 -6.88
C ILE A 95 -4.28 18.80 -5.37
N SER A 96 -5.37 18.76 -4.61
CA SER A 96 -5.30 18.38 -3.19
C SER A 96 -4.58 17.05 -3.01
N PRO A 97 -3.56 16.95 -2.12
CA PRO A 97 -2.84 15.70 -1.89
C PRO A 97 -3.70 14.62 -1.23
N ASP A 98 -4.81 15.01 -0.61
CA ASP A 98 -5.75 14.08 0.05
C ASP A 98 -6.38 13.13 -0.98
N ALA A 99 -6.07 11.85 -0.86
CA ALA A 99 -6.57 10.77 -1.72
C ALA A 99 -8.11 10.75 -1.78
N ALA A 100 -8.80 11.14 -0.70
CA ALA A 100 -10.26 11.19 -0.62
C ALA A 100 -10.87 12.31 -1.47
N THR A 101 -10.07 13.27 -1.96
CA THR A 101 -10.54 14.29 -2.89
C THR A 101 -10.99 13.62 -4.20
N PRO A 102 -12.28 13.74 -4.58
CA PRO A 102 -12.78 13.12 -5.81
C PRO A 102 -12.09 13.73 -7.03
N LEU A 103 -11.75 12.87 -7.98
CA LEU A 103 -11.16 13.23 -9.26
C LEU A 103 -12.08 12.78 -10.40
N ALA A 104 -12.03 13.50 -11.52
CA ALA A 104 -12.68 13.03 -12.74
C ALA A 104 -11.97 11.76 -13.26
N GLU A 105 -12.69 10.92 -14.01
CA GLU A 105 -12.19 9.60 -14.45
C GLU A 105 -10.92 9.69 -15.31
N ASP A 106 -10.84 10.72 -16.16
CA ASP A 106 -9.66 11.06 -16.95
C ASP A 106 -8.46 11.41 -16.06
N GLN A 107 -8.67 12.21 -15.01
CA GLN A 107 -7.65 12.56 -14.03
C GLN A 107 -7.19 11.35 -13.21
N GLN A 108 -8.11 10.47 -12.81
CA GLN A 108 -7.78 9.22 -12.12
C GLN A 108 -6.91 8.32 -13.00
N THR A 109 -7.29 8.15 -14.26
CA THR A 109 -6.53 7.35 -15.24
C THR A 109 -5.15 7.94 -15.49
N ALA A 110 -5.05 9.27 -15.64
CA ALA A 110 -3.78 9.94 -15.82
C ALA A 110 -2.86 9.79 -14.59
N ILE A 111 -3.39 9.96 -13.37
CA ILE A 111 -2.62 9.75 -12.14
C ILE A 111 -2.17 8.29 -12.01
N ALA A 112 -3.05 7.33 -12.31
CA ALA A 112 -2.67 5.91 -12.29
C ALA A 112 -1.53 5.59 -13.27
N GLN A 113 -1.52 6.23 -14.44
CA GLN A 113 -0.41 6.07 -15.39
C GLN A 113 0.87 6.74 -14.90
N LEU A 114 0.78 7.96 -14.34
CA LEU A 114 1.94 8.65 -13.77
C LEU A 114 2.55 7.86 -12.61
N ILE A 115 1.73 7.26 -11.74
CA ILE A 115 2.23 6.38 -10.67
C ILE A 115 3.07 5.26 -11.29
N LYS A 116 2.57 4.57 -12.32
CA LYS A 116 3.34 3.51 -13.00
C LYS A 116 4.65 4.02 -13.59
N ASP A 117 4.64 5.19 -14.22
CA ASP A 117 5.82 5.75 -14.88
C ASP A 117 6.89 6.22 -13.88
N PHE A 118 6.46 6.69 -12.70
CA PHE A 118 7.35 7.21 -11.65
C PHE A 118 7.60 6.23 -10.50
N HIS A 119 7.02 5.02 -10.51
CA HIS A 119 7.26 3.99 -9.50
C HIS A 119 8.57 3.24 -9.77
N GLN A 120 9.67 3.90 -9.44
CA GLN A 120 11.04 3.39 -9.56
C GLN A 120 11.82 3.70 -8.29
N ASP A 121 12.83 2.90 -7.96
CA ASP A 121 13.62 3.04 -6.72
C ASP A 121 14.19 4.47 -6.53
N SER A 122 14.56 5.14 -7.63
CA SER A 122 15.11 6.50 -7.58
C SER A 122 14.09 7.58 -7.18
N SER A 123 12.80 7.27 -7.20
CA SER A 123 11.73 8.17 -6.78
C SER A 123 11.54 8.19 -5.26
N PHE A 124 12.23 7.32 -4.52
CA PHE A 124 12.10 7.21 -3.07
C PHE A 124 13.42 7.45 -2.35
N GLN A 125 13.32 8.08 -1.19
CA GLN A 125 14.44 8.27 -0.27
C GLN A 125 14.00 8.05 1.17
N THR A 126 14.96 7.85 2.05
CA THR A 126 14.70 7.81 3.49
C THR A 126 15.13 9.15 4.08
N ASN A 127 14.22 9.82 4.79
CA ASN A 127 14.52 11.07 5.46
C ASN A 127 15.35 10.84 6.74
N GLU A 128 15.66 11.92 7.45
CA GLU A 128 16.44 11.90 8.69
C GLU A 128 15.77 11.16 9.86
N ASN A 129 14.46 10.92 9.82
CA ASN A 129 13.71 10.15 10.82
C ASN A 129 13.63 8.64 10.48
N GLY A 130 14.15 8.21 9.32
CA GLY A 130 13.98 6.85 8.86
C GLY A 130 12.68 6.60 8.09
N GLU A 131 11.94 7.65 7.74
CA GLU A 131 10.66 7.55 7.03
C GLU A 131 10.88 7.56 5.51
N LEU A 132 10.05 6.80 4.79
CA LEU A 132 10.05 6.79 3.34
C LEU A 132 9.40 8.07 2.80
N ILE A 133 10.09 8.77 1.91
CA ILE A 133 9.59 9.96 1.22
C ILE A 133 9.73 9.80 -0.28
N VAL A 134 8.88 10.50 -1.03
CA VAL A 134 8.92 10.59 -2.48
C VAL A 134 9.68 11.84 -2.90
N VAL A 135 10.53 11.71 -3.92
CA VAL A 135 11.31 12.80 -4.50
C VAL A 135 11.13 12.77 -6.01
N LEU A 136 10.28 13.67 -6.54
CA LEU A 136 10.01 13.78 -7.96
C LEU A 136 10.47 15.14 -8.51
N ASP A 137 10.84 15.14 -9.79
CA ASP A 137 10.99 16.38 -10.54
C ASP A 137 9.61 16.85 -10.99
N GLY A 138 9.12 17.93 -10.38
CA GLY A 138 7.81 18.48 -10.72
C GLY A 138 7.65 18.92 -12.17
N ASP A 139 8.73 19.35 -12.85
CA ASP A 139 8.65 19.69 -14.28
C ASP A 139 8.48 18.43 -15.14
N ALA A 140 9.16 17.33 -14.78
CA ALA A 140 9.00 16.04 -15.43
C ALA A 140 7.57 15.49 -15.24
N VAL A 141 7.02 15.58 -14.02
CA VAL A 141 5.65 15.12 -13.72
C VAL A 141 4.62 15.93 -14.52
N ARG A 142 4.73 17.27 -14.54
CA ARG A 142 3.83 18.13 -15.33
C ARG A 142 3.94 17.86 -16.83
N ALA A 143 5.15 17.64 -17.34
CA ALA A 143 5.37 17.33 -18.75
C ALA A 143 4.71 16.00 -19.14
N ALA A 144 4.87 14.95 -18.32
CA ALA A 144 4.23 13.65 -18.53
C ALA A 144 2.70 13.74 -18.48
N ALA A 145 2.15 14.48 -17.50
CA ALA A 145 0.70 14.70 -17.39
C ALA A 145 0.10 15.39 -18.62
N ASN A 146 0.79 16.40 -19.17
CA ASN A 146 0.37 17.08 -20.39
C ASN A 146 0.37 16.16 -21.62
N GLN A 147 1.32 15.22 -21.70
CA GLN A 147 1.34 14.23 -22.77
C GLN A 147 0.13 13.31 -22.70
N LEU A 148 -0.22 12.82 -21.51
CA LEU A 148 -1.42 11.99 -21.31
C LEU A 148 -2.71 12.72 -21.68
N ALA A 149 -2.82 14.00 -21.32
CA ALA A 149 -3.97 14.83 -21.70
C ALA A 149 -4.09 15.02 -23.22
N SER A 150 -2.96 15.17 -23.93
CA SER A 150 -2.95 15.33 -25.39
C SER A 150 -3.33 14.05 -26.16
N VAL A 151 -2.99 12.89 -25.61
CA VAL A 151 -3.36 11.59 -26.21
C VAL A 151 -4.86 11.31 -26.06
N SER A 152 -5.46 11.74 -24.94
CA SER A 152 -6.91 11.57 -24.70
C SER A 152 -7.80 12.48 -25.57
N SER A 153 -7.25 13.50 -26.23
CA SER A 153 -8.02 14.43 -27.07
C SER A 153 -8.09 14.05 -28.55
N ASP A 154 -7.37 13.01 -28.97
CA ASP A 154 -7.29 12.54 -30.37
C ASP A 154 -8.14 11.26 -30.65
N ASP A 155 -8.86 10.74 -29.65
CA ASP A 155 -9.86 9.66 -29.75
C ASP A 155 -11.31 10.19 -29.67
#